data_AF-A0A0S7WLM7-F1
#
_entry.id   AF-A0A0S7WLM7-F1
#
_cell.length_a   1.000
_cell.length_b   1.000
_cell.length_c   1.000
_cell.angle_alpha   90.00
_cell.angle_beta   90.00
_cell.angle_gamma   90.00
#
_symmetry.space_group_name_H-M   'P 1'
#
loop_
_entity.id
_entity.type
_entity.pdbx_description
1 polymer ?
#
loop_
_entity_poly.entity_id
_entity_poly.type
_entity_poly.pdbx_seq_one_letter_code
_entity_poly.pdbx_strand_id
1 'polypeptide(L)'
;LDEGLASYSAVLYYQETEQEEAGEELLEFYRSNYQAAVDQGKDAPTNLPVAAYSPENYSRIVYSKGALFFDALRQEVGEEAFWRILQAYYQRFLYGTATGEGFLALAEEVSGQELDALYQAWVLGVVQK
;
A
#
# COMPACT_ATOMS: atom_id res chain seq x y z
N LEU A 1 -0.29 6.94 0.82
CA LEU A 1 0.96 6.72 1.57
C LEU A 1 0.68 6.56 3.05
N ASP A 2 0.22 7.60 3.75
CA ASP A 2 0.04 7.59 5.21
C ASP A 2 -0.81 6.41 5.72
N GLU A 3 -2.09 6.38 5.38
CA GLU A 3 -3.02 5.33 5.85
C GLU A 3 -2.69 3.93 5.33
N GLY A 4 -2.24 3.83 4.07
CA GLY A 4 -1.85 2.53 3.48
C GLY A 4 -0.62 1.94 4.17
N LEU A 5 0.40 2.76 4.45
CA LEU A 5 1.60 2.32 5.13
C LEU A 5 1.31 2.03 6.60
N ALA A 6 0.50 2.85 7.28
CA ALA A 6 0.09 2.59 8.65
C ALA A 6 -0.68 1.27 8.77
N SER A 7 -1.62 1.03 7.85
CA SER A 7 -2.38 -0.22 7.78
C SER A 7 -1.49 -1.44 7.54
N TYR A 8 -0.56 -1.36 6.58
CA TYR A 8 0.38 -2.45 6.34
C TYR A 8 1.40 -2.63 7.48
N SER A 9 1.77 -1.55 8.17
CA SER A 9 2.67 -1.64 9.34
C SER A 9 2.03 -2.46 10.47
N ALA A 10 0.70 -2.47 10.60
CA ALA A 10 0.02 -3.35 11.53
C ALA A 10 0.15 -4.83 11.12
N VAL A 11 0.06 -5.12 9.81
CA VAL A 11 0.31 -6.49 9.27
C VAL A 11 1.73 -6.92 9.58
N LEU A 12 2.72 -6.07 9.28
CA LEU A 12 4.13 -6.33 9.59
C LEU A 12 4.35 -6.58 11.08
N TYR A 13 3.73 -5.78 11.96
CA TYR A 13 3.85 -5.97 13.39
C TYR A 13 3.40 -7.37 13.84
N TYR A 14 2.27 -7.86 13.33
CA TYR A 14 1.79 -9.20 13.67
C TYR A 14 2.70 -10.29 13.10
N GLN A 15 3.12 -10.16 11.84
CA GLN A 15 4.03 -11.12 11.19
C GLN A 15 5.41 -11.21 11.85
N GLU A 16 5.94 -10.11 12.38
CA GLU A 16 7.24 -10.06 13.08
C GLU A 16 7.14 -10.42 14.58
N THR A 17 5.95 -10.72 15.08
CA THR A 17 5.72 -11.20 16.46
C THR A 17 5.24 -12.66 16.41
N GLU A 18 5.06 -13.31 17.57
CA GLU A 18 4.51 -14.67 17.65
C GLU A 18 3.00 -14.75 17.31
N GLN A 19 2.50 -13.86 16.44
CA GLN A 19 1.09 -13.69 16.05
C GLN A 19 0.92 -13.69 14.52
N GLU A 20 1.69 -14.53 13.82
CA GLU A 20 1.65 -14.63 12.35
C GLU A 20 0.24 -14.84 11.80
N GLU A 21 -0.57 -15.69 12.45
CA GLU A 21 -1.98 -15.94 12.09
C GLU A 21 -2.82 -14.64 12.08
N ALA A 22 -2.61 -13.75 13.05
CA ALA A 22 -3.33 -12.48 13.11
C ALA A 22 -2.91 -11.52 11.98
N GLY A 23 -1.65 -11.60 11.55
CA GLY A 23 -1.15 -10.85 10.39
C GLY A 23 -1.82 -11.29 9.10
N GLU A 24 -1.94 -12.61 8.89
CA GLU A 24 -2.63 -13.18 7.73
C GLU A 24 -4.13 -12.88 7.74
N GLU A 25 -4.80 -12.98 8.90
CA GLU A 25 -6.21 -12.60 9.03
C GLU A 25 -6.45 -11.12 8.69
N LEU A 26 -5.56 -10.23 9.14
CA LEU A 26 -5.65 -8.80 8.84
C LEU A 26 -5.41 -8.51 7.35
N LEU A 27 -4.44 -9.20 6.73
CA LEU A 27 -4.16 -9.07 5.31
C LEU A 27 -5.34 -9.58 4.48
N GLU A 28 -5.97 -10.68 4.89
CA GLU A 28 -7.17 -11.22 4.25
C GLU A 28 -8.38 -10.29 4.43
N PHE A 29 -8.51 -9.63 5.58
CA PHE A 29 -9.51 -8.59 5.76
C PHE A 29 -9.35 -7.45 4.74
N TYR A 30 -8.12 -7.01 4.46
CA TYR A 30 -7.88 -6.01 3.42
C TYR A 30 -8.20 -6.54 2.02
N ARG A 31 -7.81 -7.78 1.69
CA ARG A 31 -8.17 -8.43 0.41
C ARG A 31 -9.68 -8.48 0.20
N SER A 32 -10.40 -8.97 1.20
CA SER A 32 -11.86 -9.10 1.18
C SER A 32 -12.57 -7.74 1.02
N ASN A 33 -12.12 -6.71 1.72
CA ASN A 33 -12.68 -5.36 1.59
C ASN A 33 -12.42 -4.74 0.21
N TYR A 34 -11.20 -4.88 -0.31
CA TYR A 34 -10.87 -4.38 -1.63
C TYR A 34 -11.66 -5.11 -2.72
N GLN A 35 -11.74 -6.45 -2.62
CA GLN A 35 -12.53 -7.27 -3.54
C GLN A 35 -14.00 -6.87 -3.54
N ALA A 36 -14.60 -6.57 -2.38
CA ALA A 36 -15.95 -6.06 -2.31
C ALA A 36 -16.15 -4.70 -3.01
N ALA A 37 -15.14 -3.81 -3.00
CA ALA A 37 -15.19 -2.56 -3.77
C ALA A 37 -15.15 -2.83 -5.27
N VAL A 38 -14.23 -3.69 -5.72
CA VAL A 38 -14.12 -4.11 -7.13
C VAL A 38 -15.43 -4.73 -7.61
N ASP A 39 -16.04 -5.61 -6.80
CA ASP A 39 -17.26 -6.30 -7.18
C ASP A 39 -18.46 -5.37 -7.36
N GLN A 40 -18.47 -4.28 -6.61
CA GLN A 40 -19.49 -3.22 -6.68
C GLN A 40 -19.17 -2.16 -7.75
N GLY A 41 -18.08 -2.29 -8.50
CA GLY A 41 -17.63 -1.28 -9.46
C GLY A 41 -17.22 0.04 -8.81
N LYS A 42 -16.76 -0.02 -7.55
CA LYS A 42 -16.34 1.13 -6.74
C LYS A 42 -14.82 1.26 -6.60
N ASP A 43 -14.05 0.45 -7.33
CA ASP A 43 -12.60 0.62 -7.36
C ASP A 43 -12.22 2.04 -7.81
N ALA A 44 -11.18 2.60 -7.19
CA ALA A 44 -10.69 3.93 -7.45
C ALA A 44 -9.16 3.97 -7.29
N PRO A 45 -8.49 4.95 -7.93
CA PRO A 45 -7.11 5.28 -7.60
C PRO A 45 -6.99 5.63 -6.12
N THR A 46 -5.87 5.32 -5.48
CA THR A 46 -5.67 5.60 -4.05
C THR A 46 -5.17 7.03 -3.79
N ASN A 47 -4.79 7.76 -4.82
CA ASN A 47 -4.20 9.11 -4.75
C ASN A 47 -5.19 10.26 -5.01
N LEU A 48 -6.49 10.00 -5.11
CA LEU A 48 -7.48 11.07 -5.24
C LEU A 48 -7.61 11.90 -3.95
N PRO A 49 -8.10 13.15 -4.02
CA PRO A 49 -8.45 13.93 -2.83
C PRO A 49 -9.47 13.20 -1.95
N VAL A 50 -9.36 13.35 -0.63
CA VAL A 50 -10.27 12.71 0.36
C VAL A 50 -11.75 12.96 0.02
N ALA A 51 -12.09 14.16 -0.43
CA ALA A 51 -13.46 14.54 -0.80
C ALA A 51 -14.03 13.78 -2.01
N ALA A 52 -13.20 13.08 -2.78
CA ALA A 52 -13.63 12.26 -3.91
C ALA A 52 -14.17 10.88 -3.48
N TYR A 53 -13.98 10.47 -2.22
CA TYR A 53 -14.45 9.19 -1.71
C TYR A 53 -15.68 9.35 -0.83
N SER A 54 -16.61 8.39 -0.92
CA SER A 54 -17.56 8.19 0.18
C SER A 54 -16.82 7.61 1.40
N PRO A 55 -17.33 7.77 2.63
CA PRO A 55 -16.68 7.20 3.82
C PRO A 55 -16.43 5.68 3.70
N GLU A 56 -17.39 4.94 3.15
CA GLU A 56 -17.24 3.49 2.89
C GLU A 56 -16.12 3.21 1.89
N ASN A 57 -16.08 3.95 0.77
CA ASN A 57 -15.07 3.72 -0.26
C ASN A 57 -13.68 4.18 0.17
N TYR A 58 -13.60 5.22 1.00
CA TYR A 58 -12.34 5.67 1.59
C TYR A 58 -11.68 4.54 2.40
N SER A 59 -12.46 3.82 3.22
CA SER A 59 -11.95 2.67 3.96
C SER A 59 -11.42 1.56 3.05
N ARG A 60 -12.19 1.16 2.03
CA ARG A 60 -11.80 0.05 1.12
C ARG A 60 -10.64 0.41 0.20
N ILE A 61 -10.54 1.65 -0.26
CA ILE A 61 -9.51 2.06 -1.20
C ILE A 61 -8.26 2.55 -0.47
N VAL A 62 -8.39 3.52 0.43
CA VAL A 62 -7.21 4.17 1.03
C VAL A 62 -6.52 3.28 2.06
N TYR A 63 -7.28 2.55 2.88
CA TYR A 63 -6.71 1.61 3.86
C TYR A 63 -6.45 0.25 3.23
N SER A 64 -7.47 -0.37 2.63
CA SER A 64 -7.33 -1.78 2.19
C SER A 64 -6.50 -1.91 0.92
N LYS A 65 -6.90 -1.30 -0.20
CA LYS A 65 -6.06 -1.30 -1.43
C LYS A 65 -4.69 -0.67 -1.19
N GLY A 66 -4.62 0.38 -0.34
CA GLY A 66 -3.36 0.98 0.11
C GLY A 66 -2.44 0.02 0.85
N ALA A 67 -2.95 -0.80 1.78
CA ALA A 67 -2.15 -1.82 2.47
C ALA A 67 -1.69 -2.92 1.50
N LEU A 68 -2.57 -3.36 0.61
CA LEU A 68 -2.25 -4.38 -0.40
C LEU A 68 -1.19 -3.91 -1.41
N PHE A 69 -1.12 -2.61 -1.71
CA PHE A 69 0.00 -2.06 -2.48
C PHE A 69 1.34 -2.30 -1.79
N PHE A 70 1.44 -2.05 -0.49
CA PHE A 70 2.70 -2.27 0.24
C PHE A 70 3.03 -3.76 0.37
N ASP A 71 2.03 -4.62 0.50
CA ASP A 71 2.21 -6.06 0.45
C ASP A 71 2.76 -6.53 -0.90
N ALA A 72 2.15 -6.06 -2.00
CA ALA A 72 2.61 -6.36 -3.35
C ALA A 72 4.02 -5.79 -3.61
N LEU A 73 4.32 -4.60 -3.09
CA LEU A 73 5.67 -4.01 -3.17
C LEU A 73 6.69 -4.87 -2.44
N ARG A 74 6.39 -5.35 -1.21
CA ARG A 74 7.29 -6.24 -0.46
C ARG A 74 7.57 -7.53 -1.23
N GLN A 75 6.55 -8.09 -1.87
CA GLN A 75 6.69 -9.30 -2.70
C GLN A 75 7.55 -9.05 -3.94
N GLU A 76 7.35 -7.92 -4.63
CA GLU A 76 8.08 -7.56 -5.85
C GLU A 76 9.56 -7.26 -5.58
N VAL A 77 9.84 -6.38 -4.61
CA VAL A 77 11.21 -5.93 -4.34
C VAL A 77 12.00 -6.91 -3.48
N GLY A 78 11.31 -7.83 -2.81
CA GLY A 78 11.87 -8.74 -1.82
C GLY A 78 12.07 -8.08 -0.46
N GLU A 79 12.19 -8.93 0.57
CA GLU A 79 12.17 -8.52 1.97
C GLU A 79 13.31 -7.56 2.36
N GLU A 80 14.55 -7.88 1.98
CA GLU A 80 15.71 -7.04 2.33
C GLU A 80 15.59 -5.63 1.72
N ALA A 81 15.21 -5.55 0.44
CA ALA A 81 15.03 -4.28 -0.25
C ALA A 81 13.86 -3.51 0.36
N PHE A 82 12.75 -4.18 0.69
CA PHE A 82 11.58 -3.55 1.30
C PHE A 82 11.92 -2.86 2.62
N TRP A 83 12.64 -3.53 3.51
CA TRP A 83 13.08 -2.93 4.78
C TRP A 83 14.03 -1.75 4.55
N ARG A 84 14.95 -1.85 3.58
CA ARG A 84 15.82 -0.73 3.20
C ARG A 84 15.01 0.45 2.64
N ILE A 85 13.95 0.21 1.88
CA ILE A 85 13.05 1.25 1.37
C ILE A 85 12.37 1.97 2.53
N LEU A 86 11.82 1.25 3.51
CA LEU A 86 11.17 1.87 4.68
C LEU A 86 12.14 2.73 5.50
N GLN A 87 13.37 2.25 5.71
CA GLN A 87 14.41 3.03 6.39
C GLN A 87 14.80 4.28 5.60
N ALA A 88 15.00 4.15 4.28
CA ALA A 88 15.35 5.27 3.42
C ALA A 88 14.21 6.29 3.32
N TYR A 89 12.96 5.83 3.31
CA TYR A 89 11.75 6.66 3.33
C TYR A 89 11.73 7.52 4.59
N TYR A 90 11.88 6.89 5.75
CA TYR A 90 11.93 7.61 7.02
C TYR A 90 13.03 8.68 7.02
N GLN A 91 14.26 8.31 6.63
CA GLN A 91 15.40 9.24 6.66
C GLN A 91 15.23 10.40 5.68
N ARG A 92 14.74 10.14 4.47
CA ARG A 92 14.65 11.13 3.39
C ARG A 92 13.54 12.14 3.62
N PHE A 93 12.42 11.69 4.17
CA PHE A 93 11.24 12.53 4.37
C PHE A 93 11.06 12.96 5.84
N LEU A 94 12.06 12.71 6.70
CA LEU A 94 12.07 13.20 8.07
C LEU A 94 11.93 14.72 8.09
N TYR A 95 10.89 15.21 8.78
CA TYR A 95 10.50 16.63 8.82
C TYR A 95 10.08 17.25 7.47
N GLY A 96 9.87 16.42 6.44
CA GLY A 96 9.39 16.81 5.12
C GLY A 96 8.01 16.23 4.81
N THR A 97 7.62 16.34 3.54
CA THR A 97 6.39 15.73 3.00
C THR A 97 6.76 14.74 1.91
N ALA A 98 6.31 13.49 2.04
CA ALA A 98 6.43 12.48 1.01
C ALA A 98 5.23 12.50 0.07
N THR A 99 5.47 12.57 -1.24
CA THR A 99 4.43 12.35 -2.25
C THR A 99 4.47 10.90 -2.74
N GLY A 100 3.38 10.45 -3.38
CA GLY A 100 3.32 9.10 -3.95
C GLY A 100 4.44 8.84 -4.96
N GLU A 101 4.69 9.82 -5.83
CA GLU A 101 5.76 9.78 -6.84
C GLU A 101 7.15 9.81 -6.20
N GLY A 102 7.32 10.61 -5.12
CA GLY A 102 8.57 10.67 -4.37
C GLY A 102 8.88 9.35 -3.65
N PHE A 103 7.85 8.66 -3.15
CA PHE A 103 8.01 7.31 -2.59
C PHE A 103 8.35 6.29 -3.67
N LEU A 104 7.67 6.32 -4.83
CA LEU A 104 7.95 5.42 -5.96
C LEU A 104 9.42 5.55 -6.41
N ALA A 105 9.87 6.77 -6.69
CA ALA A 105 11.25 7.02 -7.13
C ALA A 105 12.29 6.54 -6.10
N LEU A 106 12.02 6.71 -4.80
CA LEU A 106 12.85 6.17 -3.73
C LEU A 106 12.87 4.63 -3.75
N ALA A 107 11.71 3.99 -3.92
CA ALA A 107 11.60 2.54 -3.96
C ALA A 107 12.39 1.94 -5.12
N GLU A 108 12.34 2.56 -6.29
CA GLU A 108 13.13 2.18 -7.47
C GLU A 108 14.63 2.41 -7.25
N GLU A 109 15.02 3.54 -6.66
CA GLU A 109 16.43 3.84 -6.33
C GLU A 109 17.03 2.77 -5.40
N VAL A 110 16.29 2.35 -4.38
CA VAL A 110 16.78 1.40 -3.37
C VAL A 110 16.75 -0.04 -3.86
N SER A 111 15.70 -0.43 -4.59
CA SER A 111 15.52 -1.81 -5.10
C SER A 111 16.29 -2.06 -6.40
N GLY A 112 16.57 -1.02 -7.19
CA GLY A 112 17.10 -1.13 -8.55
C GLY A 112 16.11 -1.71 -9.56
N GLN A 113 14.82 -1.78 -9.21
CA GLN A 113 13.75 -2.30 -10.04
C GLN A 113 12.88 -1.16 -10.60
N GLU A 114 12.28 -1.38 -11.77
CA GLU A 114 11.22 -0.49 -12.28
C GLU A 114 9.90 -0.91 -11.66
N LEU A 115 9.17 0.07 -11.10
CA LEU A 115 7.96 -0.17 -10.33
C LEU A 115 6.74 0.59 -10.88
N ASP A 116 6.84 1.21 -12.05
CA ASP A 116 5.76 1.95 -12.69
C ASP A 116 4.58 1.04 -12.99
N ALA A 117 4.82 -0.19 -13.46
CA ALA A 117 3.74 -1.15 -13.72
C ALA A 117 2.99 -1.54 -12.44
N LEU A 118 3.72 -1.78 -11.35
CA LEU A 118 3.15 -2.07 -10.03
C LEU A 118 2.35 -0.87 -9.51
N TYR A 119 2.93 0.32 -9.59
CA TYR A 119 2.29 1.56 -9.16
C TYR A 119 1.04 1.88 -9.99
N GLN A 120 1.09 1.64 -11.29
CA GLN A 120 -0.05 1.77 -12.18
C GLN A 120 -1.16 0.77 -11.82
N ALA A 121 -0.83 -0.47 -11.48
CA ALA A 121 -1.82 -1.47 -11.11
C ALA A 121 -2.52 -1.14 -9.77
N TRP A 122 -1.77 -0.66 -8.79
CA TRP A 122 -2.25 -0.56 -7.41
C TRP A 122 -2.61 0.86 -6.94
N VAL A 123 -2.02 1.89 -7.53
CA VAL A 123 -2.19 3.28 -7.05
C VAL A 123 -2.97 4.13 -8.03
N LEU A 124 -2.61 4.10 -9.31
CA LEU A 124 -3.23 4.95 -10.34
C LEU A 124 -4.39 4.27 -11.08
N GLY A 125 -4.32 2.95 -11.21
CA GLY A 125 -5.25 2.15 -11.99
C GLY A 125 -6.48 1.70 -11.21
N VAL A 126 -7.45 1.24 -11.99
CA VAL A 126 -8.67 0.61 -11.49
C VAL A 126 -8.92 -0.67 -12.27
N VAL A 127 -9.44 -1.69 -11.59
CA VAL A 127 -9.99 -2.86 -12.23
C VAL A 127 -11.36 -2.49 -12.79
N GLN A 128 -11.48 -2.43 -14.11
CA GLN A 128 -12.78 -2.26 -14.77
C GLN A 128 -13.45 -3.62 -14.95
N LYS A 129 -14.73 -3.70 -14.56
CA LYS A 129 -15.63 -4.82 -14.91
C LYS A 129 -16.28 -4.57 -16.26
#